data_AF-A0A2K6S1B9-F1
#
_entry.id   AF-A0A2K6S1B9-F1
#
_cell.length_a   1.000
_cell.length_b   1.000
_cell.length_c   1.000
_cell.angle_alpha   90.00
_cell.angle_beta   90.00
_cell.angle_gamma   90.00
#
_symmetry.space_group_name_H-M   'P 1'
#
loop_
_entity.id
_entity.type
_entity.pdbx_description
1 polymer ?
#
loop_
_entity_poly.entity_id
_entity_poly.type
_entity_poly.pdbx_seq_one_letter_code
_entity_poly.pdbx_strand_id
1 'polypeptide(L)'
;MAFPISEKRLLTLEDRQDGSVLLTCKVQDKNVTWFKDGKIISFLPASQKTWNLGSNTKDPRGMYQCKGSKSKSKPLQLYYRMCQNCIELNAATISGFVFAEIISIFFLAVGVYFIAGQDGVRQSRASDKQTLLPNDQLYQPLKDREDDQYSHLQGNQLRRN
;
A
#
# COMPACT_ATOMS: atom_id res chain seq x y z
N MET A 1 -25.72 21.73 -4.32
CA MET A 1 -26.29 20.69 -5.20
C MET A 1 -27.75 20.55 -4.86
N ALA A 2 -28.63 20.92 -5.79
CA ALA A 2 -30.07 21.00 -5.56
C ALA A 2 -30.67 19.59 -5.44
N PHE A 3 -31.27 19.30 -4.29
CA PHE A 3 -32.16 18.15 -4.13
C PHE A 3 -33.56 18.58 -4.60
N PRO A 4 -34.09 18.07 -5.72
CA PRO A 4 -35.41 18.46 -6.16
C PRO A 4 -36.48 17.75 -5.32
N ILE A 5 -37.42 18.55 -4.81
CA ILE A 5 -38.85 18.28 -4.65
C ILE A 5 -39.18 17.00 -3.85
N SER A 6 -39.52 17.21 -2.59
CA SER A 6 -40.18 16.24 -1.71
C SER A 6 -41.59 15.91 -2.23
N GLU A 7 -41.67 15.09 -3.27
CA GLU A 7 -42.87 14.30 -3.52
C GLU A 7 -43.04 13.36 -2.31
N LYS A 8 -44.21 13.36 -1.66
CA LYS A 8 -44.52 12.47 -0.53
C LYS A 8 -44.41 11.01 -0.98
N ARG A 9 -43.20 10.44 -0.97
CA ARG A 9 -42.98 9.05 -1.31
C ARG A 9 -43.52 8.19 -0.17
N LEU A 10 -44.45 7.31 -0.52
CA LEU A 10 -44.97 6.28 0.38
C LEU A 10 -43.93 5.20 0.69
N LEU A 11 -42.83 5.14 -0.06
CA LEU A 11 -41.74 4.20 0.15
C LEU A 11 -40.43 4.97 0.34
N THR A 12 -39.74 4.72 1.46
CA THR A 12 -38.46 5.35 1.80
C THR A 12 -37.37 4.31 2.04
N LEU A 13 -36.12 4.73 1.83
CA LEU A 13 -34.92 3.93 2.06
C LEU A 13 -34.18 4.47 3.26
N GLU A 14 -33.74 3.58 4.14
CA GLU A 14 -32.95 3.89 5.33
C GLU A 14 -31.75 2.95 5.39
N ASP A 15 -30.54 3.52 5.47
CA ASP A 15 -29.31 2.79 5.70
C ASP A 15 -29.05 2.67 7.20
N ARG A 16 -28.89 1.43 7.69
CA ARG A 16 -28.53 1.16 9.08
C ARG A 16 -27.02 1.25 9.26
N GLN A 17 -26.58 1.65 10.46
CA GLN A 17 -25.15 1.70 10.83
C GLN A 17 -24.43 0.36 10.60
N ASP A 18 -25.13 -0.77 10.73
CA ASP A 18 -24.61 -2.12 10.47
C ASP A 18 -24.36 -2.42 8.97
N GLY A 19 -24.53 -1.43 8.08
CA GLY A 19 -24.42 -1.60 6.63
C GLY A 19 -25.58 -2.38 6.01
N SER A 20 -26.72 -2.49 6.69
CA SER A 20 -27.93 -3.10 6.12
C SER A 20 -28.89 -2.04 5.58
N VAL A 21 -29.57 -2.37 4.48
CA VAL A 21 -30.52 -1.46 3.82
C VAL A 21 -31.94 -1.86 4.18
N LEU A 22 -32.73 -0.91 4.67
CA LEU A 22 -34.13 -1.10 5.02
C LEU A 22 -35.05 -0.26 4.13
N LEU A 23 -36.12 -0.89 3.68
CA LEU A 23 -37.23 -0.23 2.99
C LEU A 23 -38.37 0.01 3.97
N THR A 24 -38.84 1.25 4.08
CA THR A 24 -39.94 1.62 4.98
C THR A 24 -41.16 2.04 4.16
N CYS A 25 -42.30 1.38 4.37
CA CYS A 25 -43.56 1.71 3.73
C CYS A 25 -44.44 2.59 4.65
N LYS A 26 -44.75 3.80 4.22
CA LYS A 26 -45.55 4.81 4.97
C LYS A 26 -47.06 4.67 4.77
N VAL A 27 -47.53 3.56 4.20
CA VAL A 27 -48.96 3.30 4.00
C VAL A 27 -49.66 3.09 5.36
N GLN A 28 -50.83 3.70 5.54
CA GLN A 28 -51.66 3.60 6.75
C GLN A 28 -52.71 2.48 6.62
N ASP A 29 -52.27 1.26 6.28
CA ASP A 29 -53.14 0.07 6.19
C ASP A 29 -52.66 -1.03 7.15
N LYS A 30 -53.58 -1.92 7.57
CA LYS A 30 -53.32 -3.01 8.52
C LYS A 30 -52.44 -4.14 7.93
N ASN A 31 -52.48 -4.32 6.61
CA ASN A 31 -51.73 -5.34 5.90
C ASN A 31 -51.00 -4.69 4.72
N VAL A 32 -49.71 -5.00 4.57
CA VAL A 32 -48.88 -4.47 3.48
C VAL A 32 -48.37 -5.64 2.64
N THR A 33 -48.61 -5.57 1.33
CA THR A 33 -48.06 -6.49 0.33
C THR A 33 -46.84 -5.87 -0.32
N TRP A 34 -45.74 -6.62 -0.34
CA TRP A 34 -44.48 -6.20 -0.93
C TRP A 34 -44.26 -6.85 -2.29
N PHE A 35 -43.74 -6.05 -3.21
CA PHE A 35 -43.43 -6.47 -4.58
C PHE A 35 -41.98 -6.17 -4.90
N LYS A 36 -41.31 -7.12 -5.55
CA LYS A 36 -40.01 -6.95 -6.20
C LYS A 36 -40.16 -7.34 -7.66
N ASP A 37 -39.78 -6.44 -8.55
CA ASP A 37 -39.82 -6.67 -10.01
C ASP A 37 -41.21 -7.14 -10.49
N GLY A 38 -42.27 -6.61 -9.86
CA GLY A 38 -43.66 -6.96 -10.14
C GLY A 38 -44.17 -8.25 -9.48
N LYS A 39 -43.30 -9.05 -8.84
CA LYS A 39 -43.66 -10.30 -8.15
C LYS A 39 -43.89 -10.05 -6.67
N ILE A 40 -44.88 -10.73 -6.08
CA ILE A 40 -45.15 -10.68 -4.65
C ILE A 40 -44.01 -11.41 -3.91
N ILE A 41 -43.39 -10.74 -2.95
CA ILE A 41 -42.30 -11.30 -2.13
C ILE A 41 -42.81 -11.74 -0.76
N SER A 42 -43.70 -10.93 -0.18
CA SER A 42 -44.15 -11.13 1.20
C SER A 42 -45.45 -10.38 1.49
N PHE A 43 -46.18 -10.91 2.46
CA PHE A 43 -47.35 -10.31 3.06
C PHE A 43 -47.03 -10.08 4.54
N LEU A 44 -46.91 -8.81 4.95
CA LEU A 44 -46.53 -8.46 6.30
C LEU A 44 -47.67 -7.73 7.02
N PRO A 45 -47.91 -8.05 8.32
CA PRO A 45 -48.76 -7.25 9.18
C PRO A 45 -48.19 -5.83 9.34
N ALA A 46 -49.05 -4.83 9.56
CA ALA A 46 -48.66 -3.42 9.69
C ALA A 46 -47.71 -3.10 10.86
N SER A 47 -47.44 -4.04 11.77
CA SER A 47 -46.40 -3.89 12.79
C SER A 47 -44.99 -3.94 12.20
N GLN A 48 -44.81 -4.58 11.04
CA GLN A 48 -43.55 -4.67 10.30
C GLN A 48 -43.67 -3.95 8.95
N LYS A 49 -43.73 -2.60 9.01
CA LYS A 49 -43.70 -1.72 7.83
C LYS A 49 -42.33 -1.63 7.15
N THR A 50 -41.34 -2.35 7.69
CA THR A 50 -39.98 -2.35 7.20
C THR A 50 -39.64 -3.69 6.53
N TRP A 51 -38.96 -3.61 5.40
CA TRP A 51 -38.42 -4.77 4.69
C TRP A 51 -36.89 -4.67 4.65
N ASN A 52 -36.22 -5.64 5.25
CA ASN A 52 -34.77 -5.69 5.28
C ASN A 52 -34.24 -6.34 3.98
N LEU A 53 -33.44 -5.59 3.22
CA LEU A 53 -32.81 -6.06 1.98
C LEU A 53 -31.50 -6.82 2.23
N GLY A 54 -31.04 -6.84 3.48
CA GLY A 54 -29.76 -7.39 3.89
C GLY A 54 -28.64 -6.36 3.79
N SER A 55 -27.41 -6.86 3.78
CA SER A 55 -26.22 -6.01 3.69
C SER A 55 -26.13 -5.30 2.35
N ASN A 56 -25.78 -4.02 2.39
CA ASN A 56 -25.52 -3.17 1.23
C ASN A 56 -24.40 -3.76 0.35
N THR A 57 -23.46 -4.53 0.90
CA THR A 57 -22.34 -5.15 0.16
C THR A 57 -22.78 -6.25 -0.79
N LYS A 58 -24.01 -6.76 -0.67
CA LYS A 58 -24.58 -7.74 -1.59
C LYS A 58 -25.19 -7.10 -2.84
N ASP A 59 -25.00 -5.79 -3.02
CA ASP A 59 -25.54 -5.01 -4.14
C ASP A 59 -27.05 -5.28 -4.38
N PRO A 60 -27.92 -4.97 -3.39
CA PRO A 60 -29.35 -5.14 -3.57
C PRO A 60 -29.85 -4.27 -4.73
N ARG A 61 -30.39 -4.93 -5.76
CA ARG A 61 -30.94 -4.32 -6.98
C ARG A 61 -32.36 -4.79 -7.22
N GLY A 62 -33.15 -3.94 -7.86
CA GLY A 62 -34.49 -4.26 -8.33
C GLY A 62 -35.50 -3.15 -8.10
N MET A 63 -36.72 -3.38 -8.58
CA MET A 63 -37.85 -2.46 -8.48
C MET A 63 -38.75 -2.86 -7.32
N TYR A 64 -38.81 -2.02 -6.28
CA TYR A 64 -39.60 -2.29 -5.07
C TYR A 64 -40.87 -1.45 -5.03
N GLN A 65 -41.97 -2.08 -4.62
CA GLN A 65 -43.27 -1.44 -4.41
C GLN A 65 -43.93 -2.03 -3.18
N CYS A 66 -44.65 -1.20 -2.42
CA CYS A 66 -45.55 -1.65 -1.37
C CYS A 66 -46.99 -1.27 -1.71
N LYS A 67 -47.94 -2.17 -1.43
CA LYS A 67 -49.37 -1.94 -1.63
C LYS A 67 -50.13 -2.28 -0.36
N GLY A 68 -50.90 -1.32 0.14
CA GLY A 68 -51.90 -1.53 1.18
C GLY A 68 -53.28 -1.84 0.58
N SER A 69 -54.29 -1.80 1.43
CA SER A 69 -55.68 -2.07 1.03
C SER A 69 -56.23 -0.97 0.10
N LYS A 70 -55.92 0.30 0.39
CA LYS A 70 -56.47 1.45 -0.35
C LYS A 70 -55.45 2.18 -1.21
N SER A 71 -54.17 2.07 -0.88
CA SER A 71 -53.11 2.84 -1.53
C SER A 71 -51.95 1.97 -2.00
N LYS A 72 -51.41 2.31 -3.17
CA LYS A 72 -50.23 1.67 -3.75
C LYS A 72 -49.10 2.69 -3.85
N SER A 73 -47.89 2.32 -3.44
CA SER A 73 -46.72 3.18 -3.59
C SER A 73 -46.29 3.27 -5.05
N LYS A 74 -45.66 4.39 -5.41
CA LYS A 74 -44.89 4.45 -6.66
C LYS A 74 -43.73 3.43 -6.60
N PRO A 75 -43.32 2.86 -7.74
CA PRO A 75 -42.13 2.04 -7.83
C PRO A 75 -40.87 2.80 -7.43
N LEU A 76 -40.01 2.14 -6.68
CA LEU A 76 -38.68 2.61 -6.33
C LEU A 76 -37.63 1.70 -6.93
N GLN A 77 -36.84 2.24 -7.85
CA GLN A 77 -35.69 1.54 -8.42
C GLN A 77 -34.52 1.62 -7.45
N LEU A 78 -34.11 0.47 -6.91
CA LEU A 78 -32.88 0.36 -6.14
C LEU A 78 -31.73 -0.03 -7.05
N TYR A 79 -30.65 0.74 -6.94
CA TYR A 79 -29.38 0.45 -7.57
C TYR A 79 -28.26 0.72 -6.57
N TYR A 80 -27.97 -0.27 -5.71
CA TYR A 80 -26.77 -0.26 -4.90
C TYR A 80 -25.59 -0.77 -5.72
N ARG A 81 -24.47 -0.05 -5.60
CA ARG A 81 -23.16 -0.47 -6.07
C ARG A 81 -22.18 -0.17 -4.94
N MET A 82 -22.03 -1.12 -4.04
CA MET A 82 -21.02 -1.09 -3.00
C MET A 82 -19.79 -1.83 -3.50
N CYS A 83 -18.60 -1.37 -3.13
CA CYS A 83 -17.38 -2.14 -3.35
C CYS A 83 -16.92 -2.75 -2.04
N GLN A 84 -16.75 -4.08 -2.01
CA GLN A 84 -16.20 -4.81 -0.85
C GLN A 84 -14.77 -4.40 -0.49
N ASN A 85 -14.03 -3.74 -1.39
CA ASN A 85 -12.63 -3.32 -1.18
C ASN A 85 -12.40 -1.83 -1.55
N CYS A 86 -13.43 -0.98 -1.52
CA CYS A 86 -13.21 0.44 -1.73
C CYS A 86 -12.59 1.06 -0.47
N ILE A 87 -11.35 1.51 -0.55
CA ILE A 87 -10.71 2.33 0.49
C ILE A 87 -11.18 3.76 0.30
N GLU A 88 -11.77 4.34 1.33
CA GLU A 88 -12.08 5.76 1.35
C GLU A 88 -10.76 6.56 1.44
N LEU A 89 -10.34 7.08 0.31
CA LEU A 89 -9.12 7.89 0.19
C LEU A 89 -9.41 9.31 0.67
N ASN A 90 -9.32 9.52 1.98
CA ASN A 90 -9.35 10.85 2.57
C ASN A 90 -7.98 11.52 2.43
N ALA A 91 -7.97 12.85 2.37
CA ALA A 91 -6.73 13.65 2.35
C ALA A 91 -5.80 13.29 3.52
N ALA A 92 -6.37 13.01 4.69
CA ALA A 92 -5.62 12.54 5.87
C ALA A 92 -4.90 11.20 5.59
N THR A 93 -5.60 10.21 5.04
CA THR A 93 -5.03 8.89 4.72
C THR A 93 -3.91 9.00 3.67
N ILE A 94 -4.14 9.79 2.62
CA ILE A 94 -3.14 10.05 1.58
C ILE A 94 -1.91 10.74 2.20
N SER A 95 -2.13 11.76 3.04
CA SER A 95 -1.04 12.46 3.71
C SER A 95 -0.22 11.54 4.62
N GLY A 96 -0.89 10.60 5.30
CA GLY A 96 -0.23 9.58 6.11
C GLY A 96 0.66 8.64 5.31
N PHE A 97 0.20 8.18 4.13
CA PHE A 97 1.02 7.35 3.25
C PHE A 97 2.26 8.10 2.76
N VAL A 98 2.11 9.35 2.32
CA VAL A 98 3.24 10.16 1.87
C VAL A 98 4.22 10.40 3.02
N PHE A 99 3.74 10.68 4.23
CA PHE A 99 4.59 10.89 5.39
C PHE A 99 5.37 9.62 5.79
N ALA A 100 4.72 8.47 5.78
CA ALA A 100 5.36 7.18 6.06
C ALA A 100 6.45 6.84 5.02
N GLU A 101 6.19 7.10 3.74
CA GLU A 101 7.16 6.91 2.66
C GLU A 101 8.39 7.80 2.83
N ILE A 102 8.21 9.08 3.16
CA ILE A 102 9.33 10.01 3.41
C ILE A 102 10.20 9.51 4.56
N ILE A 103 9.60 9.09 5.67
CA ILE A 103 10.33 8.58 6.83
C ILE A 103 11.08 7.28 6.48
N SER A 104 10.42 6.37 5.75
CA SER A 104 11.03 5.11 5.31
C SER A 104 12.27 5.36 4.45
N ILE A 105 12.15 6.21 3.43
CA ILE A 105 13.25 6.58 2.55
C ILE A 105 14.38 7.26 3.33
N PHE A 106 14.05 8.13 4.29
CA PHE A 106 15.06 8.79 5.12
C PHE A 106 15.88 7.78 5.93
N PHE A 107 15.24 6.81 6.58
CA PHE A 107 15.96 5.77 7.33
C PHE A 107 16.82 4.90 6.43
N LEU A 108 16.32 4.52 5.25
CA LEU A 108 17.10 3.78 4.26
C LEU A 108 18.32 4.58 3.78
N ALA A 109 18.14 5.87 3.50
CA ALA A 109 19.23 6.75 3.06
C ALA A 109 20.31 6.90 4.14
N VAL A 110 19.91 7.13 5.40
CA VAL A 110 20.84 7.21 6.54
C VAL A 110 21.56 5.88 6.76
N GLY A 111 20.85 4.75 6.66
CA GLY A 111 21.45 3.42 6.77
C GLY A 111 22.52 3.17 5.71
N VAL A 112 22.21 3.44 4.44
CA VAL A 112 23.18 3.32 3.34
C VAL A 112 24.35 4.29 3.51
N TYR A 113 24.07 5.53 3.94
CA TYR A 113 25.11 6.52 4.21
C TYR A 113 26.11 6.05 5.27
N PHE A 114 25.65 5.44 6.36
CA PHE A 114 26.54 4.90 7.38
C PHE A 114 27.32 3.67 6.93
N ILE A 115 26.71 2.79 6.14
CA ILE A 115 27.39 1.61 5.57
C ILE A 115 28.50 2.05 4.61
N ALA A 116 28.20 2.91 3.65
CA ALA A 116 29.18 3.40 2.67
C ALA A 116 30.22 4.35 3.29
N GLY A 117 29.85 5.10 4.34
CA GLY A 117 30.77 5.99 5.05
C GLY A 117 31.79 5.26 5.94
N GLN A 118 31.53 4.00 6.32
CA GLN A 118 32.48 3.21 7.11
C GLN A 118 33.69 2.70 6.31
N ASP A 119 33.63 2.72 4.98
CA ASP A 119 34.75 2.32 4.11
C ASP A 119 35.90 3.35 4.08
N GLY A 120 35.75 4.50 4.76
CA GLY A 120 36.69 5.63 4.67
C GLY A 120 37.75 5.79 5.77
N VAL A 121 37.65 5.19 6.96
CA VAL A 121 38.50 5.63 8.10
C VAL A 121 39.14 4.55 8.98
N ARG A 122 38.77 3.27 8.91
CA ARG A 122 39.52 2.23 9.65
C ARG A 122 39.60 0.91 8.90
N GLN A 123 40.34 0.91 7.79
CA GLN A 123 41.19 -0.25 7.53
C GLN A 123 42.17 -0.32 8.70
N SER A 124 41.88 -1.19 9.66
CA SER A 124 42.87 -1.72 10.58
C SER A 124 44.02 -2.26 9.74
N ARG A 125 45.03 -1.42 9.49
CA ARG A 125 46.37 -1.79 9.04
C ARG A 125 47.06 -2.56 10.18
N ALA A 126 46.43 -3.66 10.59
CA ALA A 126 46.93 -4.57 11.61
C ALA A 126 47.34 -5.93 11.02
N SER A 127 47.41 -6.05 9.68
CA SER A 127 47.78 -7.31 9.03
C SER A 127 48.64 -7.11 7.78
N ASP A 128 49.44 -6.04 7.72
CA ASP A 128 50.55 -5.97 6.77
C ASP A 128 51.74 -5.15 7.32
N LYS A 129 52.00 -5.31 8.61
CA LYS A 129 53.39 -5.35 9.05
C LYS A 129 53.68 -6.80 9.31
N GLN A 130 54.03 -7.53 8.25
CA GLN A 130 54.86 -8.70 8.44
C GLN A 130 56.00 -8.25 9.35
N THR A 131 56.05 -8.82 10.56
CA THR A 131 57.17 -8.67 11.48
C THR A 131 58.39 -9.16 10.72
N LEU A 132 59.07 -8.26 10.02
CA LEU A 132 60.40 -8.51 9.52
C LEU A 132 61.18 -8.87 10.78
N LEU A 133 61.55 -10.14 10.90
CA LEU A 133 62.54 -10.55 11.88
C LEU A 133 63.68 -9.55 11.73
N PRO A 134 64.17 -8.93 12.83
CA PRO A 134 65.37 -8.12 12.78
C PRO A 134 66.50 -9.05 12.35
N ASN A 135 66.71 -9.14 11.04
CA ASN A 135 67.75 -9.90 10.43
C ASN A 135 68.97 -8.99 10.44
N ASP A 136 69.62 -8.92 11.61
CA ASP A 136 70.68 -7.94 11.89
C ASP A 136 71.95 -8.16 11.05
N GLN A 137 72.09 -9.19 10.21
CA GLN A 137 73.36 -9.47 9.51
C GLN A 137 73.28 -10.20 8.14
N LEU A 138 72.32 -9.93 7.25
CA LEU A 138 72.29 -10.63 5.93
C LEU A 138 72.48 -9.78 4.67
N TYR A 139 72.71 -8.48 4.81
CA TYR A 139 73.20 -7.70 3.66
C TYR A 139 74.47 -6.99 4.05
N GLN A 140 75.55 -7.37 3.38
CA GLN A 140 76.82 -6.67 3.43
C GLN A 140 76.61 -5.29 2.80
N PRO A 141 76.90 -4.18 3.51
CA PRO A 141 76.76 -2.86 2.94
C PRO A 141 77.68 -2.73 1.72
N LEU A 142 77.14 -2.16 0.64
CA LEU A 142 77.89 -1.88 -0.59
C LEU A 142 79.06 -0.97 -0.24
N LYS A 143 80.28 -1.52 -0.32
CA LYS A 143 81.53 -0.79 -0.14
C LYS A 143 81.73 0.14 -1.34
N ASP A 144 82.27 1.32 -1.07
CA ASP A 144 82.60 2.30 -2.12
C ASP A 144 83.56 1.66 -3.13
N ARG A 145 83.34 1.92 -4.43
CA ARG A 145 83.87 1.12 -5.54
C ARG A 145 85.40 1.15 -5.59
N GLU A 146 86.06 0.16 -4.98
CA GLU A 146 87.47 -0.12 -5.20
C GLU A 146 87.64 -0.65 -6.63
N ASP A 147 88.59 -0.07 -7.37
CA ASP A 147 88.86 -0.38 -8.77
C ASP A 147 89.68 -1.68 -8.86
N ASP A 148 89.03 -2.79 -8.49
CA ASP A 148 89.64 -4.11 -8.47
C ASP A 148 89.77 -4.68 -9.89
N GLN A 149 90.75 -5.56 -10.06
CA GLN A 149 91.24 -6.12 -11.34
C GLN A 149 90.17 -6.74 -12.27
N TYR A 150 88.96 -6.98 -11.78
CA TYR A 150 87.81 -7.49 -12.54
C TYR A 150 86.85 -6.41 -13.06
N SER A 151 87.00 -5.14 -12.64
CA SER A 151 86.16 -4.01 -13.07
C SER A 151 86.37 -3.61 -14.53
N HIS A 152 87.51 -4.01 -15.12
CA HIS A 152 87.91 -3.68 -16.49
C HIS A 152 87.59 -4.77 -17.51
N LEU A 153 86.87 -5.82 -17.13
CA LEU A 153 86.40 -6.81 -18.10
C LEU A 153 85.32 -6.18 -18.98
N GLN A 154 85.79 -5.63 -20.11
CA GLN A 154 85.01 -5.05 -21.18
C GLN A 154 83.95 -6.05 -21.64
N GLY A 155 82.68 -5.74 -21.37
CA GLY A 155 81.54 -6.51 -21.88
C GLY A 155 81.66 -6.62 -23.40
N ASN A 156 81.77 -7.85 -23.89
CA ASN A 156 81.93 -8.13 -25.32
C ASN A 156 80.81 -7.44 -26.11
N GLN A 157 81.20 -6.43 -26.88
CA GLN A 157 80.34 -5.80 -27.86
C GLN A 157 80.15 -6.71 -29.07
N LEU A 158 78.89 -7.09 -29.29
CA LEU A 158 78.17 -7.05 -30.57
C LEU A 158 78.76 -7.70 -31.85
N ARG A 159 78.02 -8.73 -32.33
CA ARG A 159 77.16 -8.74 -33.56
C ARG A 159 77.54 -9.66 -34.75
N ARG A 160 76.45 -10.14 -35.38
CA ARG A 160 76.26 -10.69 -36.76
C ARG A 160 76.79 -12.11 -37.00
N ASN A 161 76.10 -12.99 -37.75
CA ASN A 161 75.04 -12.84 -38.76
C ASN A 161 73.99 -13.95 -38.58
#